data_AF-F1LFS9-F1
#
_entry.id   AF-F1LFS9-F1
#
_cell.length_a   1.000
_cell.length_b   1.000
_cell.length_c   1.000
_cell.angle_alpha   90.00
_cell.angle_beta   90.00
_cell.angle_gamma   90.00
#
_symmetry.space_group_name_H-M   'P 1'
#
loop_
_entity.id
_entity.type
_entity.pdbx_description
1 polymer ?
#
loop_
_entity_poly.entity_id
_entity_poly.type
_entity_poly.pdbx_seq_one_letter_code
_entity_poly.pdbx_strand_id
1 'polypeptide(L)'
;MGLAWTAMGGSALYIEASLRRRLEPVVTKKSGEDKPFSQPDGSLETTGHLGDVMKESMRTAYTVARNLLTRRFPEVDFLERAHIHVHVPEGATPKDGPSAGCTITSALLSLALNRPARQNVAMTGEKSWS
;
A
#
# COMPACT_ATOMS: atom_id res chain seq x y z
N MET A 1 6.57 -8.26 -8.01
CA MET A 1 7.22 -9.34 -7.25
C MET A 1 8.31 -8.70 -6.39
N GLY A 2 8.37 -9.04 -5.10
CA GLY A 2 9.43 -8.61 -4.19
C GLY A 2 10.50 -9.69 -4.04
N LEU A 3 11.75 -9.29 -3.82
CA LEU A 3 12.82 -10.22 -3.45
C LEU A 3 13.05 -10.15 -1.94
N ALA A 4 13.05 -11.28 -1.26
CA ALA A 4 13.47 -11.36 0.13
C ALA A 4 14.59 -12.38 0.34
N TRP A 5 15.36 -12.13 1.39
CA TRP A 5 16.34 -13.07 1.88
C TRP A 5 15.70 -13.93 2.98
N THR A 6 15.78 -15.24 2.85
CA THR A 6 15.31 -16.21 3.85
C THR A 6 16.48 -17.02 4.40
N ALA A 7 16.28 -17.74 5.50
CA ALA A 7 17.33 -18.60 6.09
C ALA A 7 17.83 -19.69 5.12
N MET A 8 17.04 -20.07 4.12
CA MET A 8 17.40 -21.08 3.10
C MET A 8 17.90 -20.44 1.78
N GLY A 9 18.12 -19.12 1.74
CA GLY A 9 18.56 -18.39 0.55
C GLY A 9 17.57 -17.33 0.06
N GLY A 10 17.80 -16.82 -1.15
CA GLY A 10 16.92 -15.82 -1.77
C GLY A 10 15.59 -16.43 -2.23
N SER A 11 14.48 -15.75 -1.93
CA SER A 11 13.13 -16.15 -2.35
C SER A 11 12.36 -15.00 -2.98
N ALA A 12 11.59 -15.32 -4.02
CA ALA A 12 10.67 -14.40 -4.66
C ALA A 12 9.30 -14.44 -3.96
N LEU A 13 8.79 -13.27 -3.61
CA LEU A 13 7.53 -13.12 -2.90
C LEU A 13 6.56 -12.25 -3.68
N TYR A 14 5.29 -12.60 -3.63
CA TYR A 14 4.22 -11.82 -4.24
C TYR A 14 3.55 -10.99 -3.16
N ILE A 15 3.71 -9.66 -3.22
CA ILE A 15 2.96 -8.76 -2.35
C ILE A 15 1.65 -8.45 -3.06
N GLU A 16 0.55 -8.64 -2.36
CA GLU A 16 -0.80 -8.44 -2.88
C GLU A 16 -1.47 -7.28 -2.14
N ALA A 17 -2.13 -6.40 -2.89
CA ALA A 17 -2.93 -5.31 -2.34
C ALA A 17 -4.36 -5.43 -2.90
N SER A 18 -5.35 -5.44 -2.01
CA SER A 18 -6.76 -5.55 -2.38
C SER A 18 -7.59 -4.47 -1.70
N LEU A 19 -8.66 -4.06 -2.38
CA LEU A 19 -9.65 -3.15 -1.81
C LEU A 19 -10.57 -3.94 -0.87
N ARG A 20 -10.61 -3.55 0.40
CA ARG A 20 -11.36 -4.26 1.45
C ARG A 20 -12.83 -3.82 1.53
N ARG A 21 -13.11 -2.57 1.17
CA ARG A 21 -14.46 -1.99 1.13
C ARG A 21 -14.66 -1.25 -0.18
N ARG A 22 -15.81 -1.46 -0.82
CA ARG A 22 -16.21 -0.68 -1.99
C ARG A 22 -16.16 0.80 -1.64
N LEU A 23 -15.50 1.59 -2.48
CA LEU A 23 -15.51 3.05 -2.37
C LEU A 23 -16.96 3.51 -2.55
N GLU A 24 -17.51 4.14 -1.51
CA GLU A 24 -18.78 4.85 -1.61
C GLU A 24 -18.62 5.96 -2.67
N PRO A 25 -19.55 6.08 -3.64
CA PRO A 25 -19.53 7.20 -4.57
C PRO A 25 -19.60 8.51 -3.76
N VAL A 26 -18.88 9.54 -4.21
CA VAL A 26 -18.96 10.87 -3.59
C VAL A 26 -20.37 11.38 -3.80
N VAL A 27 -21.24 11.22 -2.80
CA VAL A 27 -22.51 11.93 -2.78
C VAL A 27 -22.17 13.36 -2.41
N THR A 28 -22.10 14.25 -3.41
CA THR A 28 -22.11 15.70 -3.19
C THR A 28 -23.45 16.06 -2.56
N LYS A 29 -23.56 15.95 -1.24
CA LYS A 29 -24.70 16.52 -0.52
C LYS A 29 -24.64 18.04 -0.69
N LYS A 30 -25.56 18.57 -1.50
CA LYS A 30 -26.01 19.95 -1.37
C LYS A 30 -26.78 20.09 -0.04
N SER A 31 -26.84 21.34 0.42
CA SER A 31 -27.63 21.87 1.54
C SER A 31 -27.10 21.57 2.94
N GLY A 32 -26.96 22.64 3.71
CA GLY A 32 -26.23 22.70 4.96
C GLY A 32 -26.96 22.07 6.12
N GLU A 33 -26.16 21.54 7.04
CA GLU A 33 -26.40 21.43 8.47
C GLU A 33 -25.11 20.87 9.08
N ASP A 34 -24.89 21.18 10.35
CA ASP A 34 -23.60 21.21 11.03
C ASP A 34 -22.83 19.87 11.14
N LYS A 35 -21.50 19.99 11.04
CA LYS A 35 -20.37 19.04 11.17
C LYS A 35 -20.57 17.75 12.02
N PRO A 36 -19.83 16.64 11.73
CA PRO A 36 -18.42 16.68 11.35
C PRO A 36 -18.09 16.11 9.98
N PHE A 37 -17.30 16.92 9.28
CA PHE A 37 -16.44 16.60 8.16
C PHE A 37 -15.43 15.52 8.58
N SER A 38 -15.86 14.25 8.64
CA SER A 38 -14.90 13.15 8.51
C SER A 38 -14.69 12.98 7.02
N GLN A 39 -13.59 13.55 6.50
CA GLN A 39 -13.08 13.02 5.23
C GLN A 39 -12.95 11.51 5.41
N PRO A 40 -13.44 10.68 4.49
CA PRO A 40 -13.22 9.25 4.59
C PRO A 40 -11.71 9.03 4.56
N ASP A 41 -11.11 8.75 5.72
CA ASP A 41 -9.68 8.49 5.83
C ASP A 41 -9.44 7.03 5.47
N GLY A 42 -8.64 6.82 4.43
CA GLY A 42 -8.28 5.52 3.93
C GLY A 42 -7.49 4.75 4.98
N SER A 43 -7.91 3.52 5.27
CA SER A 43 -7.20 2.66 6.21
C SER A 43 -6.29 1.68 5.49
N LEU A 44 -5.11 1.42 6.06
CA LEU A 44 -4.21 0.36 5.63
C LEU A 44 -4.23 -0.77 6.66
N GLU A 45 -4.55 -1.97 6.20
CA GLU A 45 -4.43 -3.20 6.98
C GLU A 45 -3.40 -4.13 6.36
N THR A 46 -2.73 -4.90 7.22
CA THR A 46 -1.55 -5.66 6.83
C THR A 46 -1.58 -7.06 7.44
N THR A 47 -1.35 -8.09 6.63
CA THR A 47 -1.27 -9.50 7.08
C THR A 47 0.01 -10.17 6.59
N GLY A 48 0.39 -11.27 7.27
CA GLY A 48 1.59 -12.04 6.93
C GLY A 48 2.70 -12.05 7.98
N HIS A 49 2.32 -12.04 9.28
CA HIS A 49 3.24 -12.14 10.42
C HIS A 49 4.46 -11.22 10.32
N LEU A 50 4.16 -9.94 10.24
CA LEU A 50 5.15 -8.88 10.06
C LEU A 50 5.73 -8.47 11.41
N GLY A 51 7.06 -8.29 11.43
CA GLY A 51 7.72 -7.60 12.54
C GLY A 51 7.40 -6.10 12.55
N ASP A 52 7.79 -5.41 13.60
CA ASP A 52 7.42 -4.00 13.79
C ASP A 52 8.11 -3.08 12.78
N VAL A 53 9.34 -3.38 12.36
CA VAL A 53 10.08 -2.62 11.32
C VAL A 53 9.35 -2.70 9.99
N MET A 54 8.84 -3.89 9.65
CA MET A 54 8.10 -4.09 8.41
C MET A 54 6.73 -3.39 8.43
N LYS A 55 6.05 -3.33 9.59
CA LYS A 55 4.81 -2.55 9.74
C LYS A 55 5.07 -1.06 9.57
N GLU A 56 6.17 -0.54 10.11
CA GLU A 56 6.60 0.84 9.89
C GLU A 56 6.90 1.10 8.42
N SER A 57 7.68 0.22 7.78
CA SER A 57 8.00 0.29 6.35
C SER A 57 6.74 0.33 5.49
N MET A 58 5.70 -0.45 5.83
CA MET A 58 4.40 -0.40 5.14
C MET A 58 3.69 0.95 5.29
N ARG A 59 3.68 1.53 6.48
CA ARG A 59 3.09 2.86 6.73
C ARG A 59 3.84 3.95 5.97
N THR A 60 5.16 3.90 5.95
CA THR A 60 5.99 4.82 5.17
C THR A 60 5.72 4.65 3.68
N ALA A 61 5.71 3.42 3.17
CA ALA A 61 5.40 3.12 1.76
C ALA A 61 4.01 3.62 1.34
N TYR A 62 3.01 3.52 2.22
CA TYR A 62 1.67 4.05 2.01
C TYR A 62 1.64 5.57 1.95
N THR A 63 2.35 6.24 2.86
CA THR A 63 2.43 7.71 2.86
C THR A 63 3.14 8.23 1.61
N VAL A 64 4.24 7.60 1.21
CA VAL A 64 4.96 7.92 -0.03
C VAL A 64 4.07 7.69 -1.25
N ALA A 65 3.30 6.58 -1.28
CA ALA A 65 2.37 6.30 -2.37
C ALA A 65 1.28 7.39 -2.48
N ARG A 66 0.69 7.81 -1.35
CA ARG A 66 -0.29 8.91 -1.29
C ARG A 66 0.32 10.20 -1.85
N ASN A 67 1.47 10.62 -1.32
CA ASN A 67 2.15 11.84 -1.75
C ASN A 67 2.50 11.82 -3.24
N LEU A 68 2.96 10.68 -3.77
CA LEU A 68 3.30 10.54 -5.18
C LEU A 68 2.04 10.62 -6.06
N LEU A 69 0.95 9.97 -5.63
CA LEU A 69 -0.33 10.00 -6.33
C LEU A 69 -0.88 11.42 -6.39
N THR A 70 -0.97 12.13 -5.26
CA THR A 70 -1.44 13.53 -5.21
C THR A 70 -0.59 14.46 -6.07
N ARG A 71 0.74 14.26 -6.12
CA ARG A 71 1.64 15.09 -6.94
C ARG A 71 1.54 14.82 -8.43
N ARG A 72 1.29 13.57 -8.84
CA ARG A 72 1.35 13.16 -10.26
C ARG A 72 -0.02 13.01 -10.91
N PHE A 73 -1.03 12.65 -10.14
CA PHE A 73 -2.39 12.35 -10.53
C PHE A 73 -3.38 12.96 -9.50
N PRO A 74 -3.44 14.30 -9.40
CA PRO A 74 -4.27 14.99 -8.41
C PRO A 74 -5.78 14.71 -8.53
N GLU A 75 -6.21 14.15 -9.67
CA GLU A 75 -7.59 13.70 -9.90
C GLU A 75 -7.92 12.34 -9.26
N VAL A 76 -6.92 11.61 -8.74
CA VAL A 76 -7.08 10.26 -8.19
C VAL A 76 -7.02 10.29 -6.66
N ASP A 77 -8.15 10.49 -6.00
CA ASP A 77 -8.25 10.46 -4.53
C ASP A 77 -8.43 9.03 -3.96
N PHE A 78 -8.01 8.00 -4.71
CA PHE A 78 -8.27 6.60 -4.37
C PHE A 78 -7.63 6.22 -3.04
N LEU A 79 -6.31 6.46 -2.89
CA LEU A 79 -5.57 6.08 -1.68
C LEU A 79 -5.98 6.90 -0.45
N GLU A 80 -6.60 8.06 -0.62
CA GLU A 80 -7.06 8.86 0.52
C GLU A 80 -8.34 8.32 1.13
N ARG A 81 -9.14 7.59 0.36
CA ARG A 81 -10.50 7.17 0.74
C ARG A 81 -10.65 5.66 0.84
N ALA A 82 -9.76 4.91 0.19
CA ALA A 82 -9.84 3.46 0.10
C ALA A 82 -9.40 2.78 1.40
N HIS A 83 -10.13 1.74 1.79
CA HIS A 83 -9.68 0.79 2.80
C HIS A 83 -8.93 -0.33 2.10
N ILE A 84 -7.61 -0.38 2.25
CA ILE A 84 -6.71 -1.28 1.52
C ILE A 84 -6.19 -2.34 2.47
N HIS A 85 -6.19 -3.59 2.01
CA HIS A 85 -5.56 -4.71 2.70
C HIS A 85 -4.34 -5.16 1.89
N VAL A 86 -3.17 -5.15 2.52
CA VAL A 86 -1.91 -5.63 1.96
C VAL A 86 -1.54 -6.94 2.61
N HIS A 87 -1.40 -7.99 1.79
CA HIS A 87 -0.93 -9.29 2.23
C HIS A 87 0.51 -9.49 1.77
N VAL A 88 1.38 -9.87 2.70
CA VAL A 88 2.76 -10.26 2.42
C VAL A 88 2.91 -11.73 2.84
N PRO A 89 2.96 -12.68 1.90
CA PRO A 89 2.97 -14.12 2.20
C PRO A 89 4.11 -14.47 3.13
N GLU A 90 3.92 -15.29 4.15
CA GLU A 90 5.04 -15.67 5.01
C GLU A 90 6.13 -16.42 4.24
N GLY A 91 7.38 -16.18 4.62
CA GLY A 91 8.49 -17.08 4.30
C GLY A 91 8.94 -17.79 5.57
N ALA A 92 9.90 -18.71 5.48
CA ALA A 92 10.41 -19.47 6.64
C ALA A 92 11.09 -18.60 7.73
N THR A 93 11.26 -17.30 7.51
CA THR A 93 11.87 -16.34 8.45
C THR A 93 10.96 -15.13 8.66
N PRO A 94 10.80 -14.65 9.91
CA PRO A 94 10.06 -13.42 10.22
C PRO A 94 10.51 -12.25 9.37
N LYS A 95 9.56 -11.51 8.80
CA LYS A 95 9.82 -10.40 7.89
C LYS A 95 9.88 -9.12 8.70
N ASP A 96 11.10 -8.73 9.04
CA ASP A 96 11.39 -7.52 9.82
C ASP A 96 12.37 -6.58 9.10
N GLY A 97 12.44 -6.68 7.76
CA GLY A 97 13.33 -5.85 6.93
C GLY A 97 12.55 -4.78 6.15
N PRO A 98 13.06 -3.54 6.04
CA PRO A 98 12.40 -2.45 5.30
C PRO A 98 12.52 -2.59 3.77
N SER A 99 13.25 -3.60 3.29
CA SER A 99 13.62 -3.82 1.89
C SER A 99 12.43 -4.06 0.94
N ALA A 100 11.23 -4.29 1.46
CA ALA A 100 10.04 -4.48 0.65
C ALA A 100 9.32 -3.15 0.29
N GLY A 101 9.78 -2.01 0.80
CA GLY A 101 9.11 -0.71 0.67
C GLY A 101 8.76 -0.35 -0.79
N CYS A 102 9.70 -0.51 -1.72
CA CYS A 102 9.47 -0.20 -3.13
C CYS A 102 8.39 -1.10 -3.77
N THR A 103 8.32 -2.36 -3.35
CA THR A 103 7.33 -3.34 -3.84
C THR A 103 5.94 -2.96 -3.37
N ILE A 104 5.81 -2.57 -2.10
CA ILE A 104 4.54 -2.16 -1.50
C ILE A 104 4.03 -0.88 -2.16
N THR A 105 4.87 0.15 -2.29
CA THR A 105 4.50 1.41 -2.97
C THR A 105 4.03 1.14 -4.40
N SER A 106 4.73 0.28 -5.14
CA SER A 106 4.35 -0.06 -6.51
C SER A 106 3.01 -0.81 -6.59
N ALA A 107 2.75 -1.72 -5.64
CA ALA A 107 1.48 -2.44 -5.56
C ALA A 107 0.30 -1.50 -5.26
N LEU A 108 0.49 -0.54 -4.34
CA LEU A 108 -0.52 0.46 -4.00
C LEU A 108 -0.83 1.39 -5.18
N LEU A 109 0.20 1.88 -5.88
CA LEU A 109 0.03 2.72 -7.06
C LEU A 109 -0.63 1.96 -8.23
N SER A 110 -0.25 0.69 -8.41
CA SER A 110 -0.85 -0.19 -9.41
C SER A 110 -2.35 -0.37 -9.16
N LEU A 111 -2.73 -0.60 -7.90
CA LEU A 111 -4.13 -0.69 -7.47
C LEU A 111 -4.88 0.65 -7.67
N ALA A 112 -4.29 1.77 -7.26
CA ALA A 112 -4.92 3.09 -7.38
C ALA A 112 -5.15 3.54 -8.82
N LEU A 113 -4.20 3.24 -9.72
CA LEU A 113 -4.28 3.61 -11.13
C LEU A 113 -5.03 2.57 -11.98
N ASN A 114 -5.44 1.45 -11.37
CA ASN A 114 -5.97 0.28 -12.07
C ASN A 114 -5.08 -0.16 -13.25
N ARG A 115 -3.76 -0.11 -13.05
CA ARG A 115 -2.75 -0.48 -14.05
C ARG A 115 -1.94 -1.65 -13.53
N PRO A 116 -1.96 -2.83 -14.19
CA PRO A 116 -1.21 -3.97 -13.71
C PRO A 116 0.29 -3.68 -13.72
N ALA A 117 0.98 -4.09 -12.66
CA ALA A 117 2.43 -4.06 -12.63
C ALA A 117 3.00 -4.96 -13.75
N ARG A 118 4.13 -4.57 -14.34
CA ARG A 118 4.80 -5.36 -15.38
C ARG A 118 5.12 -6.76 -14.85
N GLN A 119 4.70 -7.78 -15.59
CA GLN A 119 5.07 -9.17 -15.34
C GLN A 119 6.60 -9.32 -15.48
N ASN A 120 7.22 -10.20 -14.68
CA ASN A 120 8.67 -10.44 -14.63
C ASN A 120 9.55 -9.33 -14.02
N VAL A 121 8.97 -8.36 -13.31
CA VAL A 121 9.75 -7.39 -12.53
C VAL A 121 9.80 -7.79 -11.06
N ALA A 122 11.01 -8.10 -10.59
CA ALA A 122 11.35 -8.27 -9.19
C ALA A 122 11.98 -6.97 -8.66
N MET A 123 11.59 -6.53 -7.46
CA MET A 123 12.17 -5.33 -6.85
C MET A 123 12.46 -5.54 -5.37
N THR A 124 13.52 -4.90 -4.90
CA THR A 124 13.92 -4.81 -3.49
C THR A 124 14.54 -3.44 -3.29
N GLY A 125 14.22 -2.79 -2.18
CA GLY A 125 14.59 -1.43 -1.91
C GLY A 125 13.74 -0.85 -0.78
N GLU A 126 14.42 -0.28 0.21
CA GLU A 126 13.80 0.52 1.24
C GLU A 126 13.22 1.81 0.65
N LYS A 127 12.17 2.32 1.29
CA LYS A 127 11.57 3.61 0.97
C LYS A 127 11.59 4.49 2.22
N SER A 128 12.30 5.60 2.13
CA SER A 128 12.25 6.69 3.09
C SER A 128 11.13 7.67 2.74
N TRP A 129 10.83 8.59 3.66
CA TRP A 129 9.77 9.61 3.55
C TRP A 129 9.99 10.67 2.44
N SER A 130 11.09 10.59 1.68
CA SER A 130 11.56 11.55 0.67
C SER A 130 11.28 11.08 -0.76
#